data_AF-A0A843HPU9-F1
#
_entry.id   AF-A0A843HPU9-F1
#
_cell.length_a   1.000
_cell.length_b   1.000
_cell.length_c   1.000
_cell.angle_alpha   90.00
_cell.angle_beta   90.00
_cell.angle_gamma   90.00
#
_symmetry.space_group_name_H-M   'P 1'
#
loop_
_entity.id
_entity.type
_entity.pdbx_description
1 polymer ?
#
loop_
_entity_poly.entity_id
_entity_poly.type
_entity_poly.pdbx_seq_one_letter_code
_entity_poly.pdbx_strand_id
1 'polypeptide(L)'
;MSMYYDYDKLLSRDFLIAFVITERGLGKTFGAKKAVLNRWLKSKGEEEFMYVRRYKTELDSSLATFWNDLQANGYFEEHNLKVQKSKLLTKFTCDGKVCGYAVPLSTSNILKSTAFPKVKYIIFDEYLLPQGGTYRYLKNEITLYLDLLETTFRMRDGKVLMLGNALNVYASPYFAYWDLDIPYGTEFKSYQDGAILVHYARNDEYREKKKQSKFGKLIDGTDYGRMAIDNEDVSINHLFVQKRPERATFSALLIINGNKIGMWNGRDGYLYLSDKYEPNTVNKFAFDFTDHTESTIFTSVRENYYVHICVEAYKHGWLKFENEKVKANVISLLNKCISF
;
A
#
# COMPACT_ATOMS: atom_id res chain seq x y z
N MET A 1 23.81 0.99 16.86
CA MET A 1 22.47 1.25 16.29
C MET A 1 22.44 0.70 14.88
N SER A 2 21.45 -0.14 14.57
CA SER A 2 21.25 -0.72 13.24
C SER A 2 20.77 0.36 12.27
N MET A 3 21.38 0.47 11.09
CA MET A 3 20.93 1.37 10.01
C MET A 3 19.61 0.90 9.35
N TYR A 4 19.17 -0.32 9.69
CA TYR A 4 17.97 -0.96 9.18
C TYR A 4 16.81 -0.83 10.17
N TYR A 5 15.60 -0.71 9.61
CA TYR A 5 14.35 -0.68 10.34
C TYR A 5 14.20 -1.89 11.28
N ASP A 6 13.82 -1.60 12.53
CA ASP A 6 13.67 -2.58 13.59
C ASP A 6 12.20 -3.04 13.71
N TYR A 7 11.99 -4.35 13.53
CA TYR A 7 10.69 -4.99 13.59
C TYR A 7 10.28 -5.40 15.01
N ASP A 8 11.17 -5.37 16.00
CA ASP A 8 10.86 -5.87 17.35
C ASP A 8 9.74 -5.06 18.00
N LYS A 9 9.81 -3.72 17.90
CA LYS A 9 8.77 -2.82 18.39
C LYS A 9 7.42 -3.09 17.71
N LEU A 10 7.42 -3.31 16.40
CA LEU A 10 6.20 -3.64 15.66
C LEU A 10 5.65 -5.00 16.12
N LEU A 11 6.45 -6.06 16.04
CA LEU A 11 6.05 -7.44 16.30
C LEU A 11 5.65 -7.71 17.76
N SER A 12 6.03 -6.85 18.71
CA SER A 12 5.57 -6.89 20.10
C SER A 12 4.09 -6.54 20.28
N ARG A 13 3.49 -5.85 19.31
CA ARG A 13 2.07 -5.46 19.32
C ARG A 13 1.20 -6.60 18.81
N ASP A 14 -0.02 -6.66 19.30
CA ASP A 14 -1.04 -7.54 18.74
C ASP A 14 -1.69 -6.88 17.51
N PHE A 15 -1.69 -7.59 16.39
CA PHE A 15 -2.27 -7.17 15.12
C PHE A 15 -2.35 -8.38 14.17
N LEU A 16 -3.34 -8.36 13.27
CA LEU A 16 -3.40 -9.28 12.15
C LEU A 16 -2.64 -8.71 10.94
N ILE A 17 -2.87 -7.43 10.59
CA ILE A 17 -2.24 -6.77 9.44
C ILE A 17 -1.55 -5.48 9.89
N ALA A 18 -0.25 -5.37 9.62
CA ALA A 18 0.52 -4.15 9.80
C ALA A 18 0.92 -3.56 8.44
N PHE A 19 0.51 -2.32 8.18
CA PHE A 19 1.00 -1.49 7.09
C PHE A 19 2.27 -0.77 7.54
N VAL A 20 3.41 -1.30 7.11
CA VAL A 20 4.74 -0.74 7.42
C VAL A 20 5.14 0.17 6.28
N ILE A 21 5.06 1.47 6.56
CA ILE A 21 5.33 2.51 5.59
C ILE A 21 6.59 3.24 6.02
N THR A 22 7.65 3.12 5.21
CA THR A 22 8.95 3.71 5.52
C THR A 22 9.53 4.47 4.32
N GLU A 23 10.64 5.15 4.55
CA GLU A 23 11.48 5.69 3.49
C GLU A 23 12.10 4.59 2.64
N ARG A 24 12.36 4.93 1.37
CA ARG A 24 13.06 4.04 0.44
C ARG A 24 14.50 3.82 0.91
N GLY A 25 14.87 2.56 1.10
CA GLY A 25 16.23 2.15 1.44
C GLY A 25 16.50 1.99 2.94
N LEU A 26 15.50 2.21 3.82
CA LEU A 26 15.61 1.97 5.27
C LEU A 26 15.68 0.46 5.64
N GLY A 27 15.80 -0.42 4.65
CA GLY A 27 15.95 -1.86 4.88
C GLY A 27 14.69 -2.58 5.35
N LYS A 28 13.49 -2.11 5.01
CA LYS A 28 12.21 -2.77 5.38
C LYS A 28 12.19 -4.27 5.03
N THR A 29 12.49 -4.61 3.78
CA THR A 29 12.52 -6.00 3.31
C THR A 29 13.59 -6.82 4.05
N PHE A 30 14.78 -6.25 4.22
CA PHE A 30 15.89 -6.88 4.94
C PHE A 30 15.51 -7.19 6.40
N GLY A 31 14.97 -6.20 7.11
CA GLY A 31 14.52 -6.35 8.49
C GLY A 31 13.39 -7.38 8.63
N ALA A 32 12.45 -7.41 7.69
CA ALA A 32 11.34 -8.38 7.70
C ALA A 32 11.86 -9.80 7.53
N LYS A 33 12.76 -10.05 6.56
CA LYS A 33 13.41 -11.35 6.35
C LYS A 33 14.15 -11.80 7.62
N LYS A 34 14.96 -10.91 8.20
CA LYS A 34 15.69 -11.18 9.45
C LYS A 34 14.74 -11.54 10.59
N ALA A 35 13.65 -10.79 10.74
CA ALA A 35 12.69 -10.99 11.82
C ALA A 35 11.99 -12.36 11.73
N VAL A 36 11.48 -12.72 10.55
CA VAL A 36 10.78 -14.00 10.38
C VAL A 36 11.72 -15.21 10.46
N LEU A 37 12.95 -15.10 9.96
CA LEU A 37 13.93 -16.18 10.08
C LEU A 37 14.35 -16.38 11.54
N ASN A 38 14.56 -15.30 12.29
CA ASN A 38 14.79 -15.38 13.73
C ASN A 38 13.63 -16.04 14.48
N ARG A 39 12.38 -15.77 14.08
CA ARG A 39 11.19 -16.42 14.66
C ARG A 39 11.16 -17.92 14.35
N TRP A 40 11.45 -18.30 13.11
CA TRP A 40 11.57 -19.71 12.72
C TRP A 40 12.65 -20.44 13.52
N LEU A 41 13.85 -19.85 13.68
CA LEU A 41 14.94 -20.42 14.47
C LEU A 41 14.56 -20.56 15.96
N LYS A 42 14.04 -19.48 16.57
CA LYS A 42 13.61 -19.46 17.98
C LYS A 42 12.50 -20.48 18.28
N SER A 43 11.56 -20.64 17.35
CA SER A 43 10.46 -21.61 17.45
C SER A 43 10.86 -23.03 17.05
N LYS A 44 12.13 -23.27 16.68
CA LYS A 44 12.65 -24.57 16.21
C LYS A 44 11.92 -25.10 14.97
N GLY A 45 11.45 -24.19 14.12
CA GLY A 45 10.82 -24.49 12.84
C GLY A 45 9.31 -24.66 12.88
N GLU A 46 8.65 -24.19 13.94
CA GLU A 46 7.19 -24.18 14.05
C GLU A 46 6.54 -22.91 13.50
N GLU A 47 7.30 -21.80 13.36
CA GLU A 47 6.81 -20.55 12.79
C GLU A 47 7.45 -20.27 11.42
N GLU A 48 6.81 -20.75 10.35
CA GLU A 48 7.20 -20.48 8.96
C GLU A 48 6.66 -19.12 8.47
N PHE A 49 7.21 -18.64 7.36
CA PHE A 49 6.75 -17.41 6.70
C PHE A 49 6.30 -17.63 5.25
N MET A 50 5.54 -16.68 4.73
CA MET A 50 5.21 -16.58 3.31
C MET A 50 5.64 -15.21 2.78
N TYR A 51 6.43 -15.19 1.73
CA TYR A 51 6.84 -13.98 1.02
C TYR A 51 5.97 -13.80 -0.22
N VAL A 52 5.28 -12.67 -0.29
CA VAL A 52 4.31 -12.35 -1.33
C VAL A 52 4.81 -11.16 -2.12
N ARG A 53 4.74 -11.30 -3.45
CA ARG A 53 4.81 -10.20 -4.42
C ARG A 53 3.61 -10.30 -5.33
N ARG A 54 3.31 -9.23 -6.05
CA ARG A 54 2.11 -9.16 -6.89
C ARG A 54 2.19 -10.11 -8.08
N TYR A 55 3.25 -9.99 -8.88
CA TYR A 55 3.44 -10.80 -10.09
C TYR A 55 4.55 -11.85 -9.95
N LYS A 56 4.41 -12.95 -10.69
CA LYS A 56 5.42 -14.01 -10.76
C LYS A 56 6.79 -13.49 -11.25
N THR A 57 6.81 -12.57 -12.21
CA THR A 57 8.04 -11.96 -12.75
C THR A 57 8.83 -11.17 -11.69
N GLU A 58 8.13 -10.53 -10.74
CA GLU A 58 8.76 -9.84 -9.61
C GLU A 58 9.41 -10.83 -8.63
N LEU A 59 8.77 -11.98 -8.41
CA LEU A 59 9.37 -13.05 -7.61
C LEU A 59 10.57 -13.66 -8.30
N ASP A 60 10.45 -14.04 -9.57
CA ASP A 60 11.51 -14.77 -10.26
C ASP A 60 12.84 -14.01 -10.28
N SER A 61 12.77 -12.67 -10.38
CA SER A 61 13.94 -11.79 -10.31
C SER A 61 14.51 -11.61 -8.89
N SER A 62 13.67 -11.61 -7.85
CA SER A 62 14.11 -11.41 -6.45
C SER A 62 14.50 -12.70 -5.72
N LEU A 63 14.03 -13.85 -6.18
CA LEU A 63 14.22 -15.12 -5.48
C LEU A 63 15.64 -15.68 -5.56
N ALA A 64 16.36 -15.42 -6.66
CA ALA A 64 17.71 -15.95 -6.84
C ALA A 64 18.70 -15.41 -5.80
N THR A 65 18.48 -14.18 -5.33
CA THR A 65 19.35 -13.45 -4.41
C THR A 65 18.66 -13.16 -3.08
N PHE A 66 17.57 -13.87 -2.78
CA PHE A 66 16.69 -13.56 -1.65
C PHE A 66 17.41 -13.50 -0.31
N TRP A 67 18.41 -14.36 -0.10
CA TRP A 67 19.19 -14.43 1.15
C TRP A 67 20.50 -13.65 1.12
N ASN A 68 20.93 -13.18 -0.06
CA ASN A 68 22.26 -12.62 -0.25
C ASN A 68 22.48 -11.36 0.58
N ASP A 69 21.42 -10.55 0.76
CA ASP A 69 21.49 -9.34 1.57
C ASP A 69 21.79 -9.65 3.04
N LEU A 70 21.12 -10.65 3.62
CA LEU A 70 21.39 -11.10 4.99
C LEU A 70 22.79 -11.69 5.14
N GLN A 71 23.18 -12.60 4.24
CA GLN A 71 24.48 -13.26 4.29
C GLN A 71 25.65 -12.27 4.08
N ALA A 72 25.51 -11.32 3.15
CA ALA A 72 26.55 -10.31 2.91
C ALA A 72 26.75 -9.35 4.09
N ASN A 73 25.80 -9.29 5.02
CA ASN A 73 25.90 -8.49 6.25
C ASN A 73 26.25 -9.34 7.48
N GLY A 74 26.71 -10.58 7.29
CA GLY A 74 27.15 -11.48 8.36
C GLY A 74 26.03 -12.06 9.21
N TYR A 75 24.79 -12.09 8.71
CA TYR A 75 23.66 -12.69 9.41
C TYR A 75 23.45 -14.14 8.99
N PHE A 76 23.28 -15.02 9.98
CA PHE A 76 22.98 -16.44 9.81
C PHE A 76 24.04 -17.20 8.99
N GLU A 77 25.32 -16.84 9.13
CA GLU A 77 26.45 -17.48 8.42
C GLU A 77 26.61 -18.96 8.79
N GLU A 78 26.20 -19.31 10.01
CA GLU A 78 26.18 -20.66 10.55
C GLU A 78 25.05 -21.54 9.98
N HIS A 79 24.12 -20.94 9.24
CA HIS A 79 22.94 -21.61 8.71
C HIS A 79 22.96 -21.72 7.18
N ASN A 80 22.60 -22.90 6.67
CA ASN A 80 22.53 -23.13 5.23
C ASN A 80 21.17 -22.70 4.67
N LEU A 81 21.09 -21.44 4.21
CA LEU A 81 19.91 -20.84 3.60
C LEU A 81 19.84 -21.10 2.09
N LYS A 82 18.72 -21.65 1.61
CA LYS A 82 18.51 -21.98 0.19
C LYS A 82 17.12 -21.58 -0.30
N VAL A 83 17.00 -21.43 -1.62
CA VAL A 83 15.74 -21.25 -2.34
C VAL A 83 15.54 -22.46 -3.26
N GLN A 84 14.49 -23.23 -2.99
CA GLN A 84 14.12 -24.41 -3.77
C GLN A 84 12.94 -24.09 -4.67
N LYS A 85 13.23 -23.85 -5.95
CA LYS A 85 12.20 -23.62 -6.97
C LYS A 85 11.56 -24.95 -7.37
N SER A 86 10.24 -24.98 -7.45
CA SER A 86 9.49 -26.07 -8.08
C SER A 86 8.48 -25.50 -9.07
N LYS A 87 7.91 -26.37 -9.92
CA LYS A 87 6.87 -25.94 -10.88
C LYS A 87 5.62 -25.37 -10.20
N LEU A 88 5.31 -25.82 -8.99
CA LEU A 88 4.08 -25.49 -8.27
C LEU A 88 4.30 -24.39 -7.22
N LEU A 89 5.36 -24.49 -6.43
CA LEU A 89 5.60 -23.58 -5.31
C LEU A 89 7.10 -23.48 -5.00
N THR A 90 7.60 -22.25 -4.84
CA THR A 90 8.97 -22.02 -4.39
C THR A 90 9.02 -22.06 -2.87
N LYS A 91 9.96 -22.84 -2.33
CA LYS A 91 10.20 -22.98 -0.89
C LYS A 91 11.51 -22.32 -0.50
N PHE A 92 11.52 -21.72 0.67
CA PHE A 92 12.72 -21.31 1.37
C PHE A 92 13.12 -22.39 2.37
N THR A 93 14.40 -22.73 2.44
CA THR A 93 14.90 -23.70 3.40
C THR A 93 16.07 -23.16 4.21
N CYS A 94 16.13 -23.58 5.47
CA CYS A 94 17.22 -23.34 6.41
C CYS A 94 17.65 -24.71 6.97
N ASP A 95 18.92 -25.07 6.82
CA ASP A 95 19.47 -26.36 7.26
C ASP A 95 18.68 -27.58 6.75
N GLY A 96 18.21 -27.48 5.50
CA GLY A 96 17.44 -28.54 4.84
C GLY A 96 15.97 -28.63 5.23
N LYS A 97 15.50 -27.83 6.20
CA LYS A 97 14.09 -27.75 6.60
C LYS A 97 13.40 -26.54 5.96
N VAL A 98 12.10 -26.66 5.70
CA VAL A 98 11.31 -25.55 5.16
C VAL A 98 11.18 -24.47 6.24
N CYS A 99 11.47 -23.23 5.85
CA CYS A 99 11.27 -22.05 6.69
C CYS A 99 10.27 -21.06 6.09
N GLY A 100 9.95 -21.19 4.81
CA GLY A 100 8.88 -20.42 4.23
C GLY A 100 8.60 -20.72 2.77
N TYR A 101 7.73 -19.90 2.18
CA TYR A 101 7.24 -20.05 0.81
C TYR A 101 7.26 -18.72 0.08
N ALA A 102 7.46 -18.74 -1.25
CA ALA A 102 7.27 -17.57 -2.09
C ALA A 102 6.02 -17.73 -2.96
N VAL A 103 5.11 -16.77 -2.88
CA VAL A 103 3.78 -16.84 -3.49
C VAL A 103 3.50 -15.58 -4.30
N PRO A 104 3.30 -15.68 -5.63
CA PRO A 104 2.81 -14.55 -6.41
C PRO A 104 1.30 -14.42 -6.21
N LEU A 105 0.85 -13.23 -5.80
CA LEU A 105 -0.56 -12.95 -5.58
C LEU A 105 -1.41 -13.19 -6.84
N SER A 106 -0.85 -12.89 -8.02
CA SER A 106 -1.52 -13.08 -9.31
C SER A 106 -1.93 -14.52 -9.60
N THR A 107 -1.31 -15.51 -8.95
CA THR A 107 -1.66 -16.94 -9.12
C THR A 107 -1.92 -17.64 -7.79
N SER A 108 -2.24 -16.90 -6.72
CA SER A 108 -2.47 -17.44 -5.37
C SER A 108 -3.64 -18.42 -5.32
N ASN A 109 -4.64 -18.26 -6.20
CA ASN A 109 -5.81 -19.14 -6.26
C ASN A 109 -5.47 -20.63 -6.46
N ILE A 110 -4.33 -20.94 -7.10
CA ILE A 110 -3.87 -22.32 -7.30
C ILE A 110 -3.52 -22.98 -5.95
N LEU A 111 -3.23 -22.19 -4.93
CA LEU A 111 -2.81 -22.64 -3.61
C LEU A 111 -3.97 -22.97 -2.66
N LYS A 112 -5.24 -22.76 -3.05
CA LYS A 112 -6.41 -23.05 -2.19
C LYS A 112 -6.45 -24.51 -1.69
N SER A 113 -5.89 -25.44 -2.48
CA SER A 113 -5.79 -26.86 -2.11
C SER A 113 -4.50 -27.22 -1.34
N THR A 114 -3.62 -26.26 -1.07
CA THR A 114 -2.37 -26.47 -0.33
C THR A 114 -2.53 -25.97 1.11
N ALA A 115 -2.18 -26.81 2.08
CA ALA A 115 -2.21 -26.41 3.49
C ALA A 115 -0.87 -25.79 3.92
N PHE A 116 -0.93 -24.70 4.67
CA PHE A 116 0.23 -23.99 5.23
C PHE A 116 0.19 -23.94 6.77
N PRO A 117 0.14 -25.10 7.46
CA PRO A 117 -0.21 -25.19 8.88
C PRO A 117 0.82 -24.57 9.84
N LYS A 118 2.02 -24.27 9.37
CA LYS A 118 3.09 -23.63 10.16
C LYS A 118 3.34 -22.18 9.77
N VAL A 119 2.71 -21.69 8.71
CA VAL A 119 2.85 -20.27 8.33
C VAL A 119 2.17 -19.42 9.39
N LYS A 120 2.97 -18.58 10.04
CA LYS A 120 2.56 -17.60 11.05
C LYS A 120 2.78 -16.16 10.59
N TYR A 121 3.70 -15.94 9.65
CA TYR A 121 4.02 -14.62 9.14
C TYR A 121 3.82 -14.54 7.63
N ILE A 122 3.20 -13.46 7.16
CA ILE A 122 3.16 -13.13 5.73
C ILE A 122 3.89 -11.80 5.55
N ILE A 123 4.80 -11.74 4.59
CA ILE A 123 5.47 -10.51 4.16
C ILE A 123 4.98 -10.20 2.76
N PHE A 124 4.14 -9.18 2.61
CA PHE A 124 3.81 -8.66 1.29
C PHE A 124 4.71 -7.47 1.01
N ASP A 125 5.76 -7.72 0.23
CA ASP A 125 6.73 -6.69 -0.11
C ASP A 125 6.30 -5.87 -1.33
N GLU A 126 6.58 -4.57 -1.27
CA GLU A 126 6.20 -3.57 -2.28
C GLU A 126 4.72 -3.63 -2.68
N TYR A 127 3.83 -3.71 -1.68
CA TYR A 127 2.38 -3.69 -1.93
C TYR A 127 1.93 -2.35 -2.54
N LEU A 128 2.65 -1.25 -2.30
CA LEU A 128 2.41 0.04 -2.94
C LEU A 128 3.14 0.13 -4.28
N LEU A 129 2.43 0.66 -5.28
CA LEU A 129 2.99 0.88 -6.60
C LEU A 129 3.52 2.31 -6.76
N PRO A 130 4.68 2.50 -7.41
CA PRO A 130 5.14 3.82 -7.78
C PRO A 130 4.20 4.43 -8.83
N GLN A 131 3.95 5.73 -8.72
CA GLN A 131 3.18 6.46 -9.73
C GLN A 131 3.91 6.44 -11.08
N GLY A 132 3.16 6.26 -12.17
CA GLY A 132 3.74 6.17 -13.52
C GLY A 132 4.52 4.88 -13.81
N GLY A 133 4.54 3.92 -12.88
CA GLY A 133 5.19 2.62 -13.10
C GLY A 133 4.45 1.74 -14.10
N THR A 134 5.17 0.78 -14.67
CA THR A 134 4.64 -0.23 -15.61
C THR A 134 3.65 -1.19 -14.93
N TYR A 135 3.88 -1.48 -13.64
CA TYR A 135 3.03 -2.40 -12.89
C TYR A 135 1.74 -1.71 -12.41
N ARG A 136 0.65 -2.46 -12.42
CA ARG A 136 -0.69 -2.03 -11.96
C ARG A 136 -1.15 -2.94 -10.83
N TYR A 137 -2.15 -2.49 -10.08
CA TYR A 137 -2.86 -3.38 -9.16
C TYR A 137 -3.59 -4.45 -9.97
N LEU A 138 -3.71 -5.66 -9.42
CA LEU A 138 -4.50 -6.73 -10.01
C LEU A 138 -5.99 -6.35 -9.99
N LYS A 139 -6.75 -6.85 -10.96
CA LYS A 139 -8.21 -6.79 -10.88
C LYS A 139 -8.65 -7.57 -9.64
N ASN A 140 -9.48 -6.96 -8.79
CA ASN A 140 -9.95 -7.52 -7.52
C ASN A 140 -8.81 -7.96 -6.58
N GLU A 141 -7.71 -7.20 -6.55
CA GLU A 141 -6.51 -7.56 -5.76
C GLU A 141 -6.83 -7.78 -4.27
N ILE A 142 -7.71 -6.97 -3.69
CA ILE A 142 -8.13 -7.10 -2.29
C ILE A 142 -8.76 -8.47 -2.03
N THR A 143 -9.67 -8.91 -2.89
CA THR A 143 -10.30 -10.24 -2.77
C THR A 143 -9.27 -11.36 -2.89
N LEU A 144 -8.36 -11.28 -3.87
CA LEU A 144 -7.30 -12.28 -4.04
C LEU A 144 -6.37 -12.36 -2.82
N TYR A 145 -6.12 -11.21 -2.19
CA TYR A 145 -5.29 -11.12 -1.01
C TYR A 145 -6.00 -11.68 0.23
N LEU A 146 -7.26 -11.31 0.45
CA LEU A 146 -8.08 -11.89 1.53
C LEU A 146 -8.24 -13.40 1.39
N ASP A 147 -8.47 -13.91 0.17
CA ASP A 147 -8.52 -15.35 -0.12
C ASP A 147 -7.20 -16.05 0.24
N LEU A 148 -6.05 -15.40 0.01
CA LEU A 148 -4.74 -15.92 0.40
C LEU A 148 -4.58 -15.95 1.92
N LEU A 149 -5.02 -14.90 2.63
CA LEU A 149 -5.01 -14.88 4.10
C LEU A 149 -5.88 -15.99 4.67
N GLU A 150 -7.11 -16.16 4.17
CA GLU A 150 -8.04 -17.20 4.58
C GLU A 150 -7.47 -18.61 4.33
N THR A 151 -6.88 -18.83 3.15
CA THR A 151 -6.23 -20.11 2.81
C THR A 151 -5.06 -20.41 3.76
N THR A 152 -4.30 -19.38 4.12
CA THR A 152 -3.09 -19.51 4.92
C THR A 152 -3.43 -19.69 6.39
N PHE A 153 -4.11 -18.73 7.01
CA PHE A 153 -4.35 -18.71 8.45
C PHE A 153 -5.56 -19.56 8.85
N ARG A 154 -6.64 -19.57 8.04
CA ARG A 154 -7.92 -20.19 8.40
C ARG A 154 -8.37 -19.67 9.78
N MET A 155 -8.59 -20.57 10.73
CA MET A 155 -8.97 -20.25 12.12
C MET A 155 -7.77 -19.94 13.05
N ARG A 156 -6.54 -19.85 12.53
CA ARG A 156 -5.32 -19.65 13.34
C ARG A 156 -4.90 -18.19 13.34
N ASP A 157 -4.30 -17.74 14.43
CA ASP A 157 -3.67 -16.41 14.44
C ASP A 157 -2.42 -16.37 13.56
N GLY A 158 -2.17 -15.21 12.96
CA GLY A 158 -0.97 -14.92 12.19
C GLY A 158 -0.74 -13.41 12.12
N LYS A 159 0.43 -13.02 11.61
CA LYS A 159 0.79 -11.61 11.43
C LYS A 159 1.17 -11.35 9.99
N VAL A 160 0.61 -10.29 9.41
CA VAL A 160 0.93 -9.85 8.05
C VAL A 160 1.67 -8.52 8.09
N LEU A 161 2.76 -8.45 7.36
CA LEU A 161 3.60 -7.28 7.17
C LEU A 161 3.43 -6.80 5.73
N MET A 162 2.64 -5.74 5.55
CA MET A 162 2.43 -5.05 4.27
C MET A 162 3.50 -3.96 4.13
N LEU A 163 4.55 -4.21 3.34
CA LEU A 163 5.72 -3.32 3.24
C LEU A 163 5.58 -2.36 2.06
N GLY A 164 5.50 -1.06 2.36
CA GLY A 164 5.32 -0.01 1.37
C GLY A 164 6.35 1.10 1.54
N ASN A 165 6.73 1.76 0.45
CA ASN A 165 7.41 3.05 0.54
C ASN A 165 6.33 4.14 0.62
N ALA A 166 6.53 5.22 1.38
CA ALA A 166 5.47 6.16 1.75
C ALA A 166 4.83 7.00 0.64
N LEU A 167 5.26 6.83 -0.60
CA LEU A 167 4.71 7.57 -1.71
C LEU A 167 3.35 7.00 -2.10
N ASN A 168 2.36 7.88 -2.26
CA ASN A 168 1.05 7.56 -2.82
C ASN A 168 0.26 6.46 -2.08
N VAL A 169 0.36 6.41 -0.74
CA VAL A 169 -0.35 5.41 0.09
C VAL A 169 -1.87 5.49 -0.08
N TYR A 170 -2.43 6.69 -0.31
CA TYR A 170 -3.87 6.89 -0.46
C TYR A 170 -4.43 6.40 -1.79
N ALA A 171 -3.59 6.20 -2.82
CA ALA A 171 -4.02 5.52 -4.05
C ALA A 171 -3.98 3.99 -3.92
N SER A 172 -3.62 3.46 -2.74
CA SER A 172 -3.64 2.04 -2.48
C SER A 172 -5.08 1.54 -2.34
N PRO A 173 -5.46 0.46 -3.05
CA PRO A 173 -6.78 -0.15 -2.86
C PRO A 173 -6.94 -0.69 -1.43
N TYR A 174 -5.84 -0.99 -0.73
CA TYR A 174 -5.87 -1.49 0.65
C TYR A 174 -6.24 -0.37 1.64
N PHE A 175 -5.67 0.82 1.47
CA PHE A 175 -6.04 1.97 2.30
C PHE A 175 -7.49 2.39 2.06
N ALA A 176 -7.94 2.37 0.80
CA ALA A 176 -9.32 2.65 0.47
C ALA A 176 -10.28 1.61 1.07
N TYR A 177 -9.97 0.31 0.96
CA TYR A 177 -10.86 -0.76 1.41
C TYR A 177 -11.09 -0.77 2.93
N TRP A 178 -10.04 -0.54 3.73
CA TRP A 178 -10.13 -0.50 5.19
C TRP A 178 -10.27 0.91 5.78
N ASP A 179 -10.50 1.91 4.94
CA ASP A 179 -10.68 3.31 5.36
C ASP A 179 -9.50 3.84 6.20
N LEU A 180 -8.27 3.56 5.76
CA LEU A 180 -7.05 3.84 6.53
C LEU A 180 -6.48 5.23 6.20
N ASP A 181 -5.83 5.81 7.21
CA ASP A 181 -5.03 7.03 7.11
C ASP A 181 -3.63 6.86 7.70
N ILE A 182 -2.70 7.71 7.25
CA ILE A 182 -1.39 7.87 7.86
C ILE A 182 -1.57 8.44 9.29
N PRO A 183 -0.86 7.92 10.30
CA PRO A 183 -0.79 8.53 11.62
C PRO A 183 -0.01 9.87 11.56
N TYR A 184 -0.69 10.98 11.31
CA TYR A 184 -0.06 12.29 11.42
C TYR A 184 0.25 12.61 12.89
N GLY A 185 1.52 12.89 13.20
CA GLY A 185 1.96 13.25 14.55
C GLY A 185 2.21 12.07 15.50
N THR A 186 1.88 10.84 15.09
CA THR A 186 2.23 9.62 15.84
C THR A 186 2.91 8.60 14.91
N GLU A 187 3.60 7.62 15.50
CA GLU A 187 4.25 6.57 14.70
C GLU A 187 3.27 5.44 14.33
N PHE A 188 2.28 5.19 15.19
CA PHE A 188 1.31 4.12 15.04
C PHE A 188 -0.12 4.66 15.12
N LYS A 189 -1.02 4.07 14.32
CA LYS A 189 -2.48 4.20 14.48
C LYS A 189 -3.13 2.83 14.28
N SER A 190 -3.95 2.43 15.24
CA SER A 190 -4.69 1.16 15.21
C SER A 190 -6.09 1.38 14.66
N TYR A 191 -6.61 0.36 13.97
CA TYR A 191 -7.94 0.31 13.39
C TYR A 191 -8.56 -1.07 13.67
N GLN A 192 -9.89 -1.17 13.54
CA GLN A 192 -10.63 -2.44 13.68
C GLN A 192 -10.26 -3.19 14.97
N ASP A 193 -10.46 -2.51 16.12
CA ASP A 193 -10.14 -3.05 17.46
C ASP A 193 -8.70 -3.57 17.65
N GLY A 194 -7.76 -3.04 16.86
CA GLY A 194 -6.34 -3.42 16.92
C GLY A 194 -5.94 -4.48 15.90
N ALA A 195 -6.88 -5.07 15.14
CA ALA A 195 -6.56 -6.04 14.11
C ALA A 195 -5.70 -5.45 12.98
N ILE A 196 -5.86 -4.15 12.70
CA ILE A 196 -5.05 -3.44 11.69
C ILE A 196 -4.21 -2.37 12.37
N LEU A 197 -2.93 -2.32 12.01
CA LEU A 197 -1.98 -1.34 12.49
C LEU A 197 -1.34 -0.61 11.31
N VAL A 198 -1.40 0.71 11.29
CA VAL A 198 -0.61 1.53 10.36
C VAL A 198 0.61 2.05 11.11
N HIS A 199 1.79 1.66 10.65
CA HIS A 199 3.07 2.12 11.18
C HIS A 199 3.77 2.97 10.12
N TYR A 200 3.87 4.26 10.41
CA TYR A 200 4.61 5.20 9.58
C TYR A 200 5.93 5.54 10.24
N ALA A 201 7.00 4.87 9.80
CA ALA A 201 8.32 4.98 10.41
C ALA A 201 9.19 5.98 9.65
N ARG A 202 9.69 6.97 10.39
CA ARG A 202 10.67 7.95 9.92
C ARG A 202 11.98 7.73 10.66
N ASN A 203 13.09 7.87 9.96
CA ASN A 203 14.41 7.78 10.58
C ASN A 203 15.26 8.96 10.11
N ASP A 204 15.24 10.02 10.90
CA ASP A 204 15.93 11.26 10.57
C ASP A 204 17.45 11.05 10.46
N GLU A 205 18.05 10.19 11.29
CA GLU A 205 19.48 9.85 11.21
C GLU A 205 19.83 9.18 9.87
N TYR A 206 18.96 8.27 9.40
CA TYR A 206 19.10 7.65 8.08
C TYR A 206 18.99 8.69 6.95
N ARG A 207 18.01 9.61 7.03
CA ARG A 207 17.86 10.70 6.04
C ARG A 207 19.11 11.54 5.95
N GLU A 208 19.65 11.96 7.08
CA GLU A 208 20.86 12.80 7.11
C GLU A 208 22.07 12.06 6.55
N LYS A 209 22.28 10.78 6.92
CA LYS A 209 23.34 9.96 6.31
C LYS A 209 23.14 9.78 4.80
N LYS A 210 21.89 9.61 4.35
CA LYS A 210 21.56 9.47 2.93
C LYS A 210 21.86 10.75 2.17
N LYS A 211 21.50 11.92 2.71
CA LYS A 211 21.84 13.26 2.16
C LYS A 211 23.35 13.44 1.98
N GLN A 212 24.14 12.95 2.94
CA GLN A 212 25.60 13.05 2.90
C GLN A 212 26.28 12.10 1.89
N SER A 213 25.59 11.07 1.41
CA SER A 213 26.13 10.14 0.41
C SER A 213 26.39 10.82 -0.94
N LYS A 214 27.31 10.28 -1.75
CA LYS A 214 27.58 10.83 -3.10
C LYS A 214 26.31 10.90 -3.96
N PHE A 215 25.47 9.86 -3.90
CA PHE A 215 24.21 9.82 -4.62
C PHE A 215 23.20 10.80 -4.02
N GLY A 216 23.12 10.92 -2.70
CA GLY A 216 22.27 11.89 -2.01
C GLY A 216 22.58 13.32 -2.40
N LYS A 217 23.86 13.70 -2.40
CA LYS A 217 24.33 15.02 -2.85
C LYS A 217 24.02 15.28 -4.32
N LEU A 218 24.05 14.26 -5.17
CA LEU A 218 23.75 14.38 -6.60
C LEU A 218 22.26 14.69 -6.84
N ILE A 219 21.38 14.06 -6.08
CA ILE A 219 19.92 14.20 -6.26
C ILE A 219 19.32 15.28 -5.36
N ASP A 220 20.12 15.95 -4.54
CA ASP A 220 19.67 17.00 -3.64
C ASP A 220 18.99 18.15 -4.41
N GLY A 221 17.89 18.67 -3.87
CA GLY A 221 17.06 19.69 -4.52
C GLY A 221 16.22 19.22 -5.72
N THR A 222 16.38 17.98 -6.21
CA THR A 222 15.57 17.43 -7.31
C THR A 222 14.24 16.84 -6.80
N ASP A 223 13.26 16.66 -7.69
CA ASP A 223 12.02 15.93 -7.39
C ASP A 223 12.32 14.51 -6.89
N TYR A 224 13.27 13.83 -7.53
CA TYR A 224 13.69 12.50 -7.09
C TYR A 224 14.33 12.52 -5.70
N GLY A 225 15.12 13.55 -5.39
CA GLY A 225 15.69 13.77 -4.05
C GLY A 225 14.63 13.93 -2.99
N ARG A 226 13.68 14.84 -3.20
CA ARG A 226 12.53 15.06 -2.32
C ARG A 226 11.72 13.77 -2.08
N MET A 227 11.46 12.99 -3.13
CA MET A 227 10.78 11.68 -3.02
C MET A 227 11.60 10.64 -2.26
N ALA A 228 12.88 10.47 -2.63
CA ALA A 228 13.69 9.36 -2.17
C ALA A 228 14.30 9.61 -0.79
N ILE A 229 14.59 10.86 -0.43
CA ILE A 229 15.27 11.26 0.79
C ILE A 229 14.28 11.84 1.79
N ASP A 230 13.54 12.88 1.38
CA ASP A 230 12.63 13.60 2.28
C ASP A 230 11.27 12.88 2.43
N ASN A 231 11.04 11.86 1.59
CA ASN A 231 9.81 11.08 1.54
C ASN A 231 8.59 11.97 1.24
N GLU A 232 8.83 13.05 0.50
CA GLU A 232 7.82 13.99 0.04
C GLU A 232 7.20 13.46 -1.24
N ASP A 233 5.88 13.52 -1.31
CA ASP A 233 5.18 13.16 -2.54
C ASP A 233 5.21 14.36 -3.48
N VAL A 234 6.23 14.43 -4.34
CA VAL A 234 6.41 15.53 -5.31
C VAL A 234 5.35 15.57 -6.40
N SER A 235 4.53 14.53 -6.54
CA SER A 235 3.35 14.56 -7.41
C SER A 235 2.23 15.41 -6.82
N ILE A 236 2.30 15.66 -5.51
CA ILE A 236 1.36 16.50 -4.79
C ILE A 236 1.83 17.94 -4.94
N ASN A 237 1.36 18.56 -6.01
CA ASN A 237 1.19 20.00 -5.95
C ASN A 237 0.14 20.27 -4.86
N HIS A 238 0.57 20.70 -3.66
CA HIS A 238 -0.33 21.07 -2.56
C HIS A 238 -1.25 22.25 -2.94
N LEU A 239 -1.02 22.88 -4.10
CA LEU A 239 -1.87 23.91 -4.69
C LEU A 239 -3.36 23.52 -4.80
N PHE A 240 -3.70 22.23 -4.70
CA PHE A 240 -5.09 21.77 -4.80
C PHE A 240 -5.70 21.24 -3.50
N VAL A 241 -4.96 21.11 -2.39
CA VAL A 241 -5.54 20.62 -1.13
C VAL A 241 -6.00 21.78 -0.27
N GLN A 242 -7.32 21.90 -0.10
CA GLN A 242 -7.96 22.97 0.63
C GLN A 242 -9.33 22.53 1.13
N LYS A 243 -9.62 22.79 2.41
CA LYS A 243 -10.95 22.52 2.98
C LYS A 243 -12.01 23.37 2.31
N ARG A 244 -13.18 22.77 2.09
CA ARG A 244 -14.35 23.45 1.56
C ARG A 244 -14.82 24.56 2.52
N PRO A 245 -15.15 25.77 2.03
CA PRO A 245 -15.78 26.79 2.85
C PRO A 245 -17.20 26.38 3.23
N GLU A 246 -17.64 26.71 4.45
CA GLU A 246 -18.96 26.30 4.98
C GLU A 246 -20.13 26.64 4.05
N ARG A 247 -20.04 27.80 3.37
CA ARG A 247 -21.08 28.34 2.47
C ARG A 247 -21.07 27.76 1.05
N ALA A 248 -20.20 26.81 0.74
CA ALA A 248 -20.24 26.14 -0.57
C ALA A 248 -21.52 25.31 -0.72
N THR A 249 -22.09 25.27 -1.92
CA THR A 249 -23.35 24.60 -2.23
C THR A 249 -23.11 23.21 -2.78
N PHE A 250 -23.90 22.23 -2.32
CA PHE A 250 -23.79 20.85 -2.78
C PHE A 250 -24.30 20.70 -4.22
N SER A 251 -23.61 19.89 -5.02
CA SER A 251 -23.93 19.69 -6.44
C SER A 251 -24.22 18.23 -6.76
N ALA A 252 -23.30 17.33 -6.42
CA ALA A 252 -23.43 15.90 -6.73
C ALA A 252 -22.63 15.03 -5.75
N LEU A 253 -23.03 13.76 -5.65
CA LEU A 253 -22.31 12.70 -4.95
C LEU A 253 -21.70 11.74 -5.98
N LEU A 254 -20.39 11.58 -5.93
CA LEU A 254 -19.62 10.64 -6.74
C LEU A 254 -19.22 9.45 -5.86
N ILE A 255 -19.58 8.23 -6.26
CA ILE A 255 -19.16 6.99 -5.58
C ILE A 255 -18.05 6.35 -6.40
N ILE A 256 -16.87 6.20 -5.79
CA ILE A 256 -15.64 5.77 -6.46
C ILE A 256 -14.95 4.69 -5.62
N ASN A 257 -14.97 3.44 -6.09
CA ASN A 257 -14.43 2.28 -5.37
C ASN A 257 -14.93 2.22 -3.90
N GLY A 258 -16.24 2.41 -3.71
CA GLY A 258 -16.91 2.47 -2.41
C GLY A 258 -16.78 3.80 -1.65
N ASN A 259 -15.93 4.73 -2.09
CA ASN A 259 -15.74 6.02 -1.43
C ASN A 259 -16.81 7.02 -1.88
N LYS A 260 -17.44 7.71 -0.92
CA LYS A 260 -18.46 8.74 -1.17
C LYS A 260 -17.83 10.12 -1.18
N ILE A 261 -17.76 10.73 -2.36
CA ILE A 261 -17.13 12.04 -2.57
C ILE A 261 -18.22 13.06 -2.93
N GLY A 262 -18.47 14.00 -2.02
CA GLY A 262 -19.34 15.13 -2.27
C GLY A 262 -18.65 16.20 -3.11
N MET A 263 -19.35 16.70 -4.11
CA MET A 263 -18.91 17.80 -4.96
C MET A 263 -19.69 19.07 -4.63
N TRP A 264 -18.96 20.17 -4.44
CA TRP A 264 -19.48 21.41 -3.91
C TRP A 264 -18.97 22.62 -4.69
N ASN A 265 -19.85 23.57 -4.99
CA ASN A 265 -19.49 24.82 -5.64
C ASN A 265 -19.22 25.90 -4.59
N GLY A 266 -18.00 26.43 -4.56
CA GLY A 266 -17.66 27.59 -3.76
C GLY A 266 -18.10 28.90 -4.40
N ARG A 267 -18.44 29.90 -3.59
CA ARG A 267 -18.74 31.26 -4.09
C ARG A 267 -17.49 32.00 -4.58
N ASP A 268 -16.32 31.49 -4.22
CA ASP A 268 -15.00 31.91 -4.67
C ASP A 268 -14.64 31.38 -6.08
N GLY A 269 -15.56 30.65 -6.72
CA GLY A 269 -15.37 30.12 -8.08
C GLY A 269 -14.62 28.80 -8.13
N TYR A 270 -14.21 28.24 -6.99
CA TYR A 270 -13.57 26.93 -6.92
C TYR A 270 -14.59 25.79 -6.79
N LEU A 271 -14.28 24.66 -7.40
CA LEU A 271 -14.99 23.40 -7.18
C LEU A 271 -14.29 22.64 -6.06
N TYR A 272 -15.02 22.24 -5.03
CA TYR A 272 -14.50 21.52 -3.88
C TYR A 272 -15.00 20.07 -3.86
N LEU A 273 -14.07 19.13 -3.74
CA LEU A 273 -14.37 17.72 -3.51
C LEU A 273 -14.04 17.36 -2.06
N SER A 274 -14.98 16.69 -1.41
CA SER A 274 -15.00 16.49 0.04
C SER A 274 -15.46 15.08 0.39
N ASP A 275 -15.00 14.55 1.52
CA ASP A 275 -15.54 13.33 2.13
C ASP A 275 -16.91 13.57 2.80
N LYS A 276 -17.31 14.83 2.95
CA LYS A 276 -18.66 15.23 3.35
C LYS A 276 -19.57 15.28 2.12
N TYR A 277 -20.76 14.74 2.28
CA TYR A 277 -21.76 14.64 1.22
C TYR A 277 -23.19 14.74 1.76
N GLU A 278 -24.13 15.04 0.87
CA GLU A 278 -25.56 15.02 1.16
C GLU A 278 -26.17 13.67 0.73
N PRO A 279 -26.58 12.79 1.67
CA PRO A 279 -27.03 11.43 1.36
C PRO A 279 -28.34 11.37 0.57
N ASN A 280 -29.21 12.38 0.75
CA ASN A 280 -30.56 12.48 0.18
C ASN A 280 -30.59 13.20 -1.18
N THR A 281 -29.44 13.35 -1.85
CA THR A 281 -29.40 13.94 -3.18
C THR A 281 -29.89 12.97 -4.25
N VAL A 282 -30.54 13.51 -5.28
CA VAL A 282 -30.88 12.79 -6.52
C VAL A 282 -29.68 12.62 -7.45
N ASN A 283 -28.68 13.49 -7.33
CA ASN A 283 -27.46 13.49 -8.15
C ASN A 283 -26.39 12.58 -7.54
N LYS A 284 -26.67 11.27 -7.45
CA LYS A 284 -25.77 10.25 -6.89
C LYS A 284 -25.30 9.30 -7.98
N PHE A 285 -24.01 9.28 -8.28
CA PHE A 285 -23.45 8.55 -9.43
C PHE A 285 -22.47 7.45 -9.00
N ALA A 286 -22.58 6.28 -9.63
CA ALA A 286 -21.65 5.17 -9.51
C ALA A 286 -21.02 4.86 -10.88
N PHE A 287 -19.74 4.50 -10.90
CA PHE A 287 -18.95 4.35 -12.13
C PHE A 287 -18.47 2.91 -12.38
N ASP A 288 -18.75 2.02 -11.45
CA ASP A 288 -18.47 0.59 -11.47
C ASP A 288 -19.66 -0.18 -10.90
N PHE A 289 -19.81 -1.43 -11.35
CA PHE A 289 -20.94 -2.27 -10.97
C PHE A 289 -20.99 -2.54 -9.46
N THR A 290 -19.85 -2.53 -8.78
CA THR A 290 -19.74 -2.76 -7.34
C THR A 290 -20.30 -1.61 -6.51
N ASP A 291 -20.27 -0.38 -7.03
CA ASP A 291 -20.79 0.80 -6.34
C ASP A 291 -22.25 1.11 -6.71
N HIS A 292 -22.80 0.41 -7.70
CA HIS A 292 -24.16 0.62 -8.17
C HIS A 292 -25.19 0.00 -7.21
N THR A 293 -26.14 0.82 -6.77
CA THR A 293 -27.33 0.44 -5.98
C THR A 293 -28.58 1.04 -6.60
N GLU A 294 -29.76 0.61 -6.14
CA GLU A 294 -31.06 1.19 -6.52
C GLU A 294 -31.14 2.71 -6.32
N SER A 295 -30.34 3.26 -5.41
CA SER A 295 -30.31 4.69 -5.09
C SER A 295 -29.31 5.51 -5.90
N THR A 296 -28.61 4.89 -6.86
CA THR A 296 -27.53 5.50 -7.64
C THR A 296 -27.82 5.46 -9.13
N ILE A 297 -27.31 6.44 -9.86
CA ILE A 297 -27.30 6.44 -11.31
C ILE A 297 -25.98 5.83 -11.78
N PHE A 298 -26.06 4.66 -12.42
CA PHE A 298 -24.90 4.04 -13.07
C PHE A 298 -24.61 4.74 -14.39
N THR A 299 -23.36 5.17 -14.59
CA THR A 299 -22.98 5.96 -15.77
C THR A 299 -21.51 5.75 -16.10
N SER A 300 -21.16 5.89 -17.38
CA SER A 300 -19.77 5.83 -17.78
C SER A 300 -19.04 7.10 -17.32
N VAL A 301 -17.77 6.96 -16.95
CA VAL A 301 -16.95 8.08 -16.48
C VAL A 301 -16.83 9.19 -17.53
N ARG A 302 -16.81 8.82 -18.82
CA ARG A 302 -16.61 9.72 -19.96
C ARG A 302 -17.87 10.42 -20.45
N GLU A 303 -19.06 10.03 -19.99
CA GLU A 303 -20.33 10.65 -20.38
C GLU A 303 -20.93 11.47 -19.23
N ASN A 304 -20.40 11.33 -18.02
CA ASN A 304 -20.95 11.99 -16.86
C ASN A 304 -20.60 13.49 -16.84
N TYR A 305 -21.63 14.33 -16.86
CA TYR A 305 -21.51 15.79 -16.82
C TYR A 305 -20.67 16.32 -15.65
N TYR A 306 -20.86 15.77 -14.45
CA TYR A 306 -20.13 16.22 -13.25
C TYR A 306 -18.65 15.81 -13.28
N VAL A 307 -18.35 14.66 -13.86
CA VAL A 307 -16.95 14.27 -14.12
C VAL A 307 -16.31 15.21 -15.14
N HIS A 308 -17.00 15.60 -16.20
CA HIS A 308 -16.48 16.61 -17.14
C HIS A 308 -16.18 17.94 -16.47
N ILE A 309 -17.08 18.43 -15.59
CA ILE A 309 -16.81 19.64 -14.79
C ILE A 309 -15.53 19.46 -13.97
N CYS A 310 -15.34 18.30 -13.33
CA CYS A 310 -14.11 18.03 -12.57
C CYS A 310 -12.86 18.03 -13.46
N VAL A 311 -12.93 17.45 -14.66
CA VAL A 311 -11.81 17.46 -15.62
C VAL A 311 -11.44 18.89 -16.03
N GLU A 312 -12.42 19.71 -16.39
CA GLU A 312 -12.17 21.10 -16.81
C GLU A 312 -11.67 21.96 -15.63
N ALA A 313 -12.30 21.83 -14.45
CA ALA A 313 -11.84 22.50 -13.24
C ALA A 313 -10.40 22.10 -12.87
N TYR A 314 -10.02 20.83 -13.07
CA TYR A 314 -8.65 20.37 -12.85
C TYR A 314 -7.67 20.99 -13.85
N LYS A 315 -7.99 20.98 -15.15
CA LYS A 315 -7.15 21.59 -16.20
C LYS A 315 -6.91 23.09 -15.98
N HIS A 316 -7.93 23.81 -15.52
CA HIS A 316 -7.86 25.24 -15.24
C HIS A 316 -7.34 25.60 -13.84
N GLY A 317 -7.09 24.59 -12.99
CA GLY A 317 -6.57 24.78 -11.64
C GLY A 317 -7.61 25.29 -10.63
N TRP A 318 -8.90 25.14 -10.93
CA TRP A 318 -10.03 25.56 -10.08
C TRP A 318 -10.61 24.41 -9.24
N LEU A 319 -10.03 23.22 -9.31
CA LEU A 319 -10.44 22.07 -8.49
C LEU A 319 -9.66 22.03 -7.18
N LYS A 320 -10.37 21.94 -6.05
CA LYS A 320 -9.82 21.77 -4.71
C LYS A 320 -10.30 20.45 -4.10
N PHE A 321 -9.43 19.79 -3.37
CA PHE A 321 -9.69 18.55 -2.65
C PHE A 321 -9.55 18.82 -1.15
N GLU A 322 -10.49 18.35 -0.33
CA GLU A 322 -10.44 18.59 1.11
C GLU A 322 -9.20 17.97 1.77
N ASN A 323 -8.78 16.81 1.28
CA ASN A 323 -7.61 16.08 1.75
C ASN A 323 -7.01 15.21 0.64
N GLU A 324 -5.83 14.65 0.91
CA GLU A 324 -5.08 13.82 -0.05
C GLU A 324 -5.82 12.53 -0.44
N LYS A 325 -6.64 11.98 0.46
CA LYS A 325 -7.44 10.78 0.20
C LYS A 325 -8.53 11.04 -0.85
N VAL A 326 -9.26 12.14 -0.72
CA VAL A 326 -10.23 12.59 -1.73
C VAL A 326 -9.52 12.85 -3.06
N LYS A 327 -8.37 13.51 -3.03
CA LYS A 327 -7.56 13.77 -4.24
C LYS A 327 -7.16 12.48 -4.94
N ALA A 328 -6.58 11.51 -4.23
CA ALA A 328 -6.13 10.25 -4.81
C ALA A 328 -7.28 9.48 -5.49
N ASN A 329 -8.42 9.36 -4.82
CA ASN A 329 -9.62 8.70 -5.35
C ASN A 329 -10.13 9.37 -6.63
N VAL A 330 -10.26 10.71 -6.62
CA VAL A 330 -10.77 11.45 -7.78
C VAL A 330 -9.77 11.45 -8.94
N ILE A 331 -8.47 11.62 -8.70
CA ILE A 331 -7.46 11.58 -9.76
C ILE A 331 -7.46 10.21 -10.46
N SER A 332 -7.67 9.12 -9.71
CA SER A 332 -7.83 7.78 -10.30
C SER A 332 -9.01 7.70 -11.28
N LEU A 333 -10.10 8.42 -11.00
CA LEU A 333 -11.26 8.55 -11.88
C LEU A 333 -10.94 9.43 -13.10
N LEU A 334 -10.37 10.63 -12.89
CA LEU A 334 -10.08 11.60 -13.95
C LEU A 334 -9.09 11.05 -14.99
N ASN A 335 -8.13 10.22 -14.58
CA ASN A 335 -7.20 9.56 -15.48
C ASN A 335 -7.90 8.65 -16.53
N LYS A 336 -9.13 8.19 -16.26
CA LYS A 336 -9.93 7.42 -17.25
C LYS A 336 -10.50 8.31 -18.37
N CYS A 337 -10.55 9.63 -18.15
CA CYS A 337 -11.00 10.64 -19.11
C CYS A 337 -9.86 11.33 -19.85
N ILE A 338 -8.70 11.50 -19.21
CA ILE A 338 -7.57 12.31 -19.72
C ILE A 338 -6.57 11.48 -20.55
N SER A 339 -6.97 10.30 -21.04
CA SER A 339 -6.12 9.53 -21.97
C SER A 339 -5.91 10.31 -23.27
N PHE A 340 -4.67 10.77 -23.50
CA PHE A 340 -4.16 11.13 -24.82
C PHE A 340 -4.04 9.89 -25.71
#